data_AF-A0A655AEQ9-F1
#
_entry.id   AF-A0A655AEQ9-F1
#
_cell.length_a   1.000
_cell.length_b   1.000
_cell.length_c   1.000
_cell.angle_alpha   90.00
_cell.angle_beta   90.00
_cell.angle_gamma   90.00
#
_symmetry.space_group_name_H-M   'P 1'
#
loop_
_entity.id
_entity.type
_entity.pdbx_description
1 polymer ?
#
loop_
_entity_poly.entity_id
_entity_poly.type
_entity_poly.pdbx_seq_one_letter_code
_entity_poly.pdbx_strand_id
1 'polypeptide(L)'
;MHCGGKKELHSSGSTAQENAMEQFVYAYVRSCPGYTLDYNANGSGAGVTQFLNNETDFAGSDVPLNPSTGQPDRSAERCGSPAWDLPTVFGPIAITYNIKGVSTLNLDGPTTAKIFNGTITVWNDPQIQALNSGTDLPPTPISVIFRSDKSGTSDNFQKYLDGASNGAWGKGASETFNGGVGVGASGNNGTSALLQTTDGSITYNEWSFAVGKQLNMAQIITSAGPDPVAITTESVGKTIAGAKIMGQGNDLVLDTSSFYRPTQPGSYPIVLATYEIVCSKYPDATTGTAVRAFMQAAIGPGQEGLDQYGSIPLPKSFQAKLAAAVNAIS
;
A
#
# COMPACT_ATOMS: atom_id res chain seq x y z
N MET A 1 -2.02 10.52 -25.81
CA MET A 1 -2.78 9.33 -25.40
C MET A 1 -3.61 8.87 -26.59
N HIS A 2 -3.63 7.57 -26.92
CA HIS A 2 -4.42 7.02 -28.02
C HIS A 2 -5.46 6.05 -27.46
N CYS A 3 -6.73 6.47 -27.43
CA CYS A 3 -7.84 5.63 -27.00
C CYS A 3 -8.14 4.57 -28.06
N GLY A 4 -8.32 3.32 -27.65
CA GLY A 4 -8.61 2.23 -28.57
C GLY A 4 -8.67 0.88 -27.86
N GLY A 5 -9.01 -0.17 -28.62
CA GLY A 5 -9.04 -1.53 -28.09
C GLY A 5 -10.33 -1.89 -27.35
N LYS A 6 -10.21 -2.78 -26.37
CA LYS A 6 -11.31 -3.27 -25.51
C LYS A 6 -12.00 -2.11 -24.79
N LYS A 7 -13.34 -2.04 -24.85
CA LYS A 7 -14.11 -0.93 -24.25
C LYS A 7 -14.16 -0.98 -22.72
N GLU A 8 -14.23 -2.17 -22.16
CA GLU A 8 -14.32 -2.40 -20.73
C GLU A 8 -13.16 -3.29 -20.32
N LEU A 9 -12.25 -2.72 -19.53
CA LEU A 9 -11.20 -3.49 -18.87
C LEU A 9 -11.74 -4.05 -17.55
N HIS A 10 -11.25 -5.21 -17.15
CA HIS A 10 -11.46 -5.77 -15.82
C HIS A 10 -10.11 -5.90 -15.10
N SER A 11 -10.04 -5.42 -13.87
CA SER A 11 -8.88 -5.55 -13.01
C SER A 11 -9.33 -5.83 -11.58
N SER A 12 -8.41 -6.32 -10.77
CA SER A 12 -8.67 -6.59 -9.37
C SER A 12 -7.39 -6.55 -8.56
N GLY A 13 -7.55 -6.43 -7.24
CA GLY A 13 -6.46 -6.64 -6.31
C GLY A 13 -6.48 -5.69 -5.13
N SER A 14 -5.35 -5.02 -4.89
CA SER A 14 -5.11 -4.23 -3.69
C SER A 14 -6.24 -3.27 -3.34
N THR A 15 -6.79 -3.43 -2.13
CA THR A 15 -7.71 -2.45 -1.55
C THR A 15 -7.02 -1.16 -1.12
N ALA A 16 -5.68 -1.11 -1.08
CA ALA A 16 -4.93 0.09 -0.70
C ALA A 16 -5.01 1.17 -1.79
N GLN A 17 -5.18 0.77 -3.05
CA GLN A 17 -5.30 1.69 -4.18
C GLN A 17 -6.74 1.90 -4.66
N GLU A 18 -7.75 1.38 -3.96
CA GLU A 18 -9.15 1.49 -4.37
C GLU A 18 -9.53 2.95 -4.68
N ASN A 19 -9.22 3.87 -3.76
CA ASN A 19 -9.53 5.29 -3.94
C ASN A 19 -8.68 5.97 -5.03
N ALA A 20 -7.43 5.54 -5.23
CA ALA A 20 -6.59 6.04 -6.33
C ALA A 20 -7.11 5.53 -7.70
N MET A 21 -7.54 4.27 -7.73
CA MET A 21 -8.10 3.62 -8.90
C MET A 21 -9.41 4.28 -9.34
N GLU A 22 -10.28 4.70 -8.41
CA GLU A 22 -11.46 5.51 -8.74
C GLU A 22 -11.07 6.77 -9.51
N GLN A 23 -10.00 7.46 -9.09
CA GLN A 23 -9.51 8.64 -9.80
C GLN A 23 -8.88 8.28 -11.17
N PHE A 24 -8.19 7.15 -11.28
CA PHE A 24 -7.65 6.67 -12.56
C PHE A 24 -8.76 6.32 -13.55
N VAL A 25 -9.81 5.65 -13.08
CA VAL A 25 -11.01 5.34 -13.87
C VAL A 25 -11.69 6.63 -14.31
N TYR A 26 -11.87 7.60 -13.41
CA TYR A 26 -12.43 8.92 -13.75
C TYR A 26 -11.61 9.63 -14.83
N ALA A 27 -10.28 9.68 -14.67
CA ALA A 27 -9.38 10.24 -15.67
C ALA A 27 -9.46 9.51 -17.01
N TYR A 28 -9.57 8.17 -16.99
CA TYR A 28 -9.67 7.35 -18.18
C TYR A 28 -10.97 7.58 -18.94
N VAL A 29 -12.12 7.55 -18.27
CA VAL A 29 -13.44 7.79 -18.88
C VAL A 29 -13.52 9.18 -19.50
N ARG A 30 -12.93 10.20 -18.84
CA ARG A 30 -12.89 11.57 -19.38
C ARG A 30 -11.98 11.70 -20.59
N SER A 31 -10.84 11.02 -20.56
CA SER A 31 -9.85 11.11 -21.63
C SER A 31 -10.20 10.20 -22.82
N CYS A 32 -10.95 9.12 -22.58
CA CYS A 32 -11.44 8.15 -23.55
C CYS A 32 -12.96 7.89 -23.39
N PRO A 33 -13.84 8.79 -23.86
CA PRO A 33 -15.28 8.59 -23.75
C PRO A 33 -15.74 7.26 -24.36
N GLY A 34 -16.57 6.50 -23.63
CA GLY A 34 -17.05 5.18 -24.05
C GLY A 34 -16.14 4.01 -23.68
N TYR A 35 -15.04 4.28 -22.98
CA TYR A 35 -14.16 3.28 -22.36
C TYR A 35 -14.26 3.36 -20.83
N THR A 36 -14.11 2.22 -20.16
CA THR A 36 -14.12 2.14 -18.70
C THR A 36 -13.20 1.02 -18.21
N LEU A 37 -12.96 1.02 -16.90
CA LEU A 37 -12.32 -0.06 -16.17
C LEU A 37 -13.22 -0.40 -14.98
N ASP A 38 -13.51 -1.69 -14.82
CA ASP A 38 -14.09 -2.26 -13.62
C ASP A 38 -12.97 -2.81 -12.72
N TYR A 39 -12.82 -2.24 -11.53
CA TYR A 39 -11.80 -2.64 -10.56
C TYR A 39 -12.44 -3.29 -9.33
N ASN A 40 -12.16 -4.58 -9.13
CA ASN A 40 -12.59 -5.32 -7.94
C ASN A 40 -11.51 -5.28 -6.85
N ALA A 41 -11.70 -4.45 -5.82
CA ALA A 41 -10.81 -4.34 -4.68
C ALA A 41 -10.99 -5.53 -3.72
N ASN A 42 -10.12 -6.54 -3.81
CA ASN A 42 -10.25 -7.82 -3.09
C ASN A 42 -8.95 -8.33 -2.43
N GLY A 43 -7.90 -7.52 -2.39
CA GLY A 43 -6.58 -7.83 -1.84
C GLY A 43 -5.55 -8.20 -2.91
N SER A 44 -4.30 -7.79 -2.70
CA SER A 44 -3.20 -7.96 -3.66
C SER A 44 -3.04 -9.42 -4.13
N GLY A 45 -3.08 -10.37 -3.19
CA GLY A 45 -2.90 -11.78 -3.52
C GLY A 45 -4.04 -12.36 -4.36
N ALA A 46 -5.27 -11.88 -4.17
CA ALA A 46 -6.41 -12.25 -5.01
C ALA A 46 -6.25 -11.65 -6.41
N GLY A 47 -5.92 -10.36 -6.51
CA GLY A 47 -5.65 -9.70 -7.79
C GLY A 47 -4.57 -10.40 -8.62
N VAL A 48 -3.41 -10.67 -8.02
CA VAL A 48 -2.33 -11.42 -8.68
C VAL A 48 -2.81 -12.79 -9.13
N THR A 49 -3.55 -13.52 -8.30
CA THR A 49 -4.06 -14.85 -8.66
C THR A 49 -5.01 -14.79 -9.86
N GLN A 50 -5.94 -13.83 -9.87
CA GLN A 50 -6.92 -13.64 -10.94
C GLN A 50 -6.25 -13.22 -12.25
N PHE A 51 -5.25 -12.33 -12.17
CA PHE A 51 -4.43 -12.00 -13.33
C PHE A 51 -3.73 -13.24 -13.87
N LEU A 52 -3.00 -13.99 -13.04
CA LEU A 52 -2.29 -15.21 -13.48
C LEU A 52 -3.21 -16.27 -14.10
N ASN A 53 -4.48 -16.33 -13.67
CA ASN A 53 -5.50 -17.23 -14.22
C ASN A 53 -6.22 -16.68 -15.46
N ASN A 54 -5.82 -15.51 -15.96
CA ASN A 54 -6.44 -14.82 -17.09
C ASN A 54 -7.92 -14.41 -16.86
N GLU A 55 -8.28 -14.14 -15.61
CA GLU A 55 -9.61 -13.66 -15.22
C GLU A 55 -9.75 -12.14 -15.34
N THR A 56 -8.64 -11.42 -15.17
CA THR A 56 -8.55 -9.96 -15.31
C THR A 56 -7.50 -9.57 -16.35
N ASP A 57 -7.62 -8.37 -16.93
CA ASP A 57 -6.72 -7.85 -17.96
C ASP A 57 -5.35 -7.45 -17.37
N PHE A 58 -5.35 -6.89 -16.16
CA PHE A 58 -4.17 -6.61 -15.33
C PHE A 58 -4.51 -6.81 -13.85
N ALA A 59 -3.51 -6.71 -12.97
CA ALA A 59 -3.72 -6.78 -11.52
C ALA A 59 -3.15 -5.55 -10.81
N GLY A 60 -3.82 -5.17 -9.74
CA GLY A 60 -3.31 -4.17 -8.82
C GLY A 60 -2.71 -4.80 -7.55
N SER A 61 -1.47 -4.47 -7.17
CA SER A 61 -0.78 -5.11 -6.04
C SER A 61 0.15 -4.17 -5.29
N ASP A 62 0.24 -4.26 -3.96
CA ASP A 62 1.23 -3.47 -3.18
C ASP A 62 2.57 -4.20 -3.02
N VAL A 63 2.68 -5.37 -3.65
CA VAL A 63 3.90 -6.19 -3.72
C VAL A 63 4.12 -6.60 -5.17
N PRO A 64 5.37 -6.62 -5.66
CA PRO A 64 5.66 -7.10 -7.00
C PRO A 64 5.40 -8.61 -7.11
N LEU A 65 5.34 -9.14 -8.33
CA LEU A 65 5.28 -10.58 -8.58
C LEU A 65 6.41 -11.32 -7.82
N ASN A 66 6.05 -12.29 -6.99
CA ASN A 66 6.97 -12.96 -6.07
C ASN A 66 7.74 -14.10 -6.78
N PRO A 67 9.05 -13.96 -6.99
CA PRO A 67 9.86 -14.97 -7.68
C PRO A 67 9.92 -16.30 -6.91
N SER A 68 9.85 -16.28 -5.58
CA SER A 68 9.93 -17.50 -4.75
C SER A 68 8.71 -18.43 -4.92
N THR A 69 7.64 -17.93 -5.54
CA THR A 69 6.42 -18.69 -5.82
C THR A 69 6.19 -18.95 -7.31
N GLY A 70 7.16 -18.60 -8.16
CA GLY A 70 7.07 -18.76 -9.63
C GLY A 70 6.07 -17.83 -10.31
N GLN A 71 5.61 -16.76 -9.63
CA GLN A 71 4.65 -15.81 -10.20
C GLN A 71 5.16 -15.12 -11.48
N PRO A 72 6.44 -14.68 -11.57
CA PRO A 72 6.98 -14.14 -12.82
C PRO A 72 6.87 -15.12 -14.00
N ASP A 73 7.25 -16.39 -13.82
CA ASP A 73 7.18 -17.39 -14.89
C ASP A 73 5.75 -17.67 -15.33
N ARG A 74 4.83 -17.83 -14.37
CA ARG A 74 3.39 -18.02 -14.66
C ARG A 74 2.78 -16.81 -15.36
N SER A 75 3.18 -15.60 -14.97
CA SER A 75 2.74 -14.38 -15.64
C SER A 75 3.25 -14.31 -17.07
N ALA A 76 4.49 -14.76 -17.30
CA ALA A 76 5.10 -14.78 -18.62
C ALA A 76 4.43 -15.80 -19.54
N GLU A 77 4.08 -16.97 -19.01
CA GLU A 77 3.30 -17.99 -19.71
C GLU A 77 1.92 -17.44 -20.13
N ARG A 78 1.19 -16.83 -19.18
CA ARG A 78 -0.11 -16.18 -19.45
C ARG A 78 0.01 -15.12 -20.54
N CYS A 79 1.00 -14.24 -20.43
CA CYS A 79 1.17 -13.11 -21.32
C CYS A 79 1.78 -13.49 -22.69
N GLY A 80 2.41 -14.66 -22.82
CA GLY A 80 3.28 -14.98 -23.97
C GLY A 80 4.48 -14.03 -24.10
N SER A 81 4.76 -13.26 -23.05
CA SER A 81 5.76 -12.20 -22.94
C SER A 81 5.98 -11.89 -21.45
N PRO A 82 7.07 -11.21 -21.03
CA PRO A 82 7.21 -10.82 -19.63
C PRO A 82 6.03 -9.99 -19.12
N ALA A 83 5.64 -10.17 -17.86
CA ALA A 83 4.85 -9.17 -17.14
C ALA A 83 5.77 -8.11 -16.52
N TRP A 84 5.25 -6.91 -16.30
CA TRP A 84 5.96 -5.80 -15.66
C TRP A 84 5.19 -5.33 -14.44
N ASP A 85 5.90 -5.12 -13.33
CA ASP A 85 5.40 -4.46 -12.14
C ASP A 85 5.62 -2.95 -12.28
N LEU A 86 4.56 -2.19 -12.54
CA LEU A 86 4.63 -0.74 -12.79
C LEU A 86 4.12 0.05 -11.57
N PRO A 87 5.00 0.66 -10.75
CA PRO A 87 4.55 1.42 -9.58
C PRO A 87 3.86 2.69 -10.07
N THR A 88 2.61 2.90 -9.67
CA THR A 88 1.78 4.03 -10.14
C THR A 88 1.64 5.11 -9.07
N VAL A 89 1.57 4.72 -7.79
CA VAL A 89 1.45 5.63 -6.64
C VAL A 89 2.16 5.07 -5.41
N PHE A 90 2.54 5.96 -4.48
CA PHE A 90 2.92 5.58 -3.12
C PHE A 90 1.73 5.78 -2.17
N GLY A 91 1.45 4.78 -1.34
CA GLY A 91 0.43 4.83 -0.30
C GLY A 91 1.09 4.79 1.08
N PRO A 92 0.94 5.82 1.92
CA PRO A 92 1.34 5.72 3.33
C PRO A 92 0.42 4.75 4.06
N ILE A 93 0.97 3.96 4.99
CA ILE A 93 0.18 3.09 5.87
C ILE A 93 0.13 3.75 7.25
N ALA A 94 -1.06 4.19 7.65
CA ALA A 94 -1.32 4.71 8.97
C ALA A 94 -1.51 3.58 9.98
N ILE A 95 -0.82 3.67 11.12
CA ILE A 95 -1.22 2.93 12.32
C ILE A 95 -2.40 3.67 12.92
N THR A 96 -3.59 3.10 12.81
CA THR A 96 -4.84 3.72 13.28
C THR A 96 -5.27 3.09 14.59
N TYR A 97 -5.91 3.88 15.46
CA TYR A 97 -6.32 3.42 16.78
C TYR A 97 -7.67 4.01 17.21
N ASN A 98 -8.33 3.33 18.13
CA ASN A 98 -9.53 3.81 18.81
C ASN A 98 -9.42 3.53 20.30
N ILE A 99 -9.14 4.57 21.08
CA ILE A 99 -8.97 4.49 22.53
C ILE A 99 -9.78 5.65 23.11
N LYS A 100 -10.79 5.35 23.94
CA LYS A 100 -11.58 6.41 24.57
C LYS A 100 -10.70 7.38 25.37
N GLY A 101 -10.88 8.68 25.10
CA GLY A 101 -10.17 9.76 25.80
C GLY A 101 -8.75 10.04 25.32
N VAL A 102 -8.23 9.29 24.33
CA VAL A 102 -6.87 9.50 23.79
C VAL A 102 -6.99 10.00 22.35
N SER A 103 -6.47 11.20 22.10
CA SER A 103 -6.47 11.85 20.77
C SER A 103 -5.09 11.98 20.15
N THR A 104 -4.03 11.71 20.91
CA THR A 104 -2.65 11.70 20.44
C THR A 104 -1.94 10.47 20.99
N LEU A 105 -1.27 9.75 20.09
CA LEU A 105 -0.51 8.55 20.40
C LEU A 105 0.76 8.55 19.56
N ASN A 106 1.88 8.38 20.23
CA ASN A 106 3.19 8.20 19.62
C ASN A 106 3.62 6.74 19.78
N LEU A 107 4.14 6.15 18.72
CA LEU A 107 4.70 4.80 18.72
C LEU A 107 6.06 4.79 18.02
N ASP A 108 6.90 3.84 18.39
CA ASP A 108 8.12 3.51 17.67
C ASP A 108 8.05 2.09 17.08
N GLY A 109 9.03 1.72 16.26
CA GLY A 109 9.09 0.38 15.66
C GLY A 109 9.06 -0.76 16.69
N PRO A 110 9.91 -0.74 17.74
CA PRO A 110 9.91 -1.78 18.77
C PRO A 110 8.58 -1.94 19.53
N THR A 111 7.96 -0.83 19.96
CA THR A 111 6.71 -0.84 20.71
C THR A 111 5.56 -1.28 19.83
N THR A 112 5.50 -0.79 18.58
CA THR A 112 4.52 -1.23 17.60
C THR A 112 4.61 -2.74 17.38
N ALA A 113 5.82 -3.27 17.17
CA ALA A 113 5.99 -4.71 16.96
C ALA A 113 5.51 -5.54 18.16
N LYS A 114 5.79 -5.09 19.39
CA LYS A 114 5.34 -5.76 20.62
C LYS A 114 3.83 -5.70 20.81
N ILE A 115 3.17 -4.63 20.35
CA ILE A 115 1.71 -4.55 20.32
C ILE A 115 1.16 -5.60 19.35
N PHE A 116 1.62 -5.59 18.10
CA PHE A 116 1.08 -6.44 17.04
C PHE A 116 1.44 -7.92 17.18
N ASN A 117 2.46 -8.28 17.97
CA ASN A 117 2.78 -9.68 18.29
C ASN A 117 2.21 -10.16 19.64
N GLY A 118 1.46 -9.29 20.34
CA GLY A 118 0.79 -9.62 21.60
C GLY A 118 1.66 -9.61 22.85
N THR A 119 2.90 -9.11 22.77
CA THR A 119 3.76 -8.93 23.95
C THR A 119 3.24 -7.80 24.85
N ILE A 120 2.79 -6.69 24.26
CA ILE A 120 2.12 -5.60 24.97
C ILE A 120 0.61 -5.76 24.77
N THR A 121 -0.14 -5.83 25.87
CA THR A 121 -1.56 -6.21 25.85
C THR A 121 -2.50 -5.18 26.45
N VAL A 122 -1.99 -4.09 27.03
CA VAL A 122 -2.77 -3.00 27.64
C VAL A 122 -2.18 -1.64 27.26
N TRP A 123 -3.02 -0.62 27.12
CA TRP A 123 -2.60 0.69 26.62
C TRP A 123 -1.72 1.49 27.58
N ASN A 124 -1.85 1.28 28.90
CA ASN A 124 -1.01 1.91 29.91
C ASN A 124 0.31 1.16 30.18
N ASP A 125 0.73 0.26 29.29
CA ASP A 125 2.03 -0.41 29.41
C ASP A 125 3.17 0.64 29.53
N PRO A 126 4.15 0.43 30.43
CA PRO A 126 5.23 1.40 30.65
C PRO A 126 6.00 1.79 29.38
N GLN A 127 6.10 0.90 28.38
CA GLN A 127 6.78 1.21 27.12
C GLN A 127 5.96 2.17 26.26
N ILE A 128 4.64 2.01 26.19
CA ILE A 128 3.76 2.96 25.49
C ILE A 128 3.75 4.30 26.25
N GLN A 129 3.64 4.26 27.58
CA GLN A 129 3.62 5.47 28.41
C GLN A 129 4.91 6.29 28.27
N ALA A 130 6.07 5.64 28.14
CA ALA A 130 7.35 6.32 27.95
C ALA A 130 7.39 7.19 26.68
N LEU A 131 6.72 6.75 25.60
CA LEU A 131 6.62 7.50 24.34
C LEU A 131 5.56 8.62 24.37
N ASN A 132 4.71 8.62 25.40
CA ASN A 132 3.51 9.46 25.50
C ASN A 132 3.48 10.21 26.84
N SER A 133 4.62 10.81 27.22
CA SER A 133 4.73 11.57 28.47
C SER A 133 3.68 12.70 28.53
N GLY A 134 2.86 12.70 29.58
CA GLY A 134 1.77 13.67 29.76
C GLY A 134 0.42 13.27 29.17
N THR A 135 0.33 12.11 28.51
CA THR A 135 -0.95 11.50 28.09
C THR A 135 -1.36 10.45 29.11
N ASP A 136 -2.57 10.57 29.65
CA ASP A 136 -3.16 9.56 30.55
C ASP A 136 -3.66 8.37 29.72
N LEU A 137 -2.82 7.36 29.55
CA LEU A 137 -3.20 6.13 28.84
C LEU A 137 -4.03 5.21 29.75
N PRO A 138 -5.19 4.71 29.27
CA PRO A 138 -6.07 3.89 30.09
C PRO A 138 -5.54 2.45 30.23
N PRO A 139 -5.94 1.70 31.28
CA PRO A 139 -5.65 0.28 31.42
C PRO A 139 -6.49 -0.62 30.48
N THR A 140 -7.07 -0.04 29.43
CA THR A 140 -7.90 -0.76 28.46
C THR A 140 -7.05 -1.82 27.75
N PRO A 141 -7.53 -3.07 27.61
CA PRO A 141 -6.86 -4.09 26.81
C PRO A 141 -6.70 -3.65 25.35
N ILE A 142 -5.58 -4.02 24.74
CA ILE A 142 -5.32 -3.77 23.33
C ILE A 142 -6.03 -4.83 22.48
N SER A 143 -6.84 -4.36 21.53
CA SER A 143 -7.47 -5.21 20.51
C SER A 143 -6.78 -5.01 19.17
N VAL A 144 -5.89 -5.92 18.79
CA VAL A 144 -5.28 -5.91 17.46
C VAL A 144 -6.33 -6.31 16.42
N ILE A 145 -6.49 -5.49 15.39
CA ILE A 145 -7.26 -5.83 14.20
C ILE A 145 -6.29 -5.99 13.04
N PHE A 146 -6.39 -7.10 12.32
CA PHE A 146 -5.53 -7.41 11.19
C PHE A 146 -6.33 -7.71 9.93
N ARG A 147 -5.68 -7.70 8.76
CA ARG A 147 -6.29 -8.07 7.48
C ARG A 147 -6.46 -9.59 7.38
N SER A 148 -7.69 -10.06 7.22
CA SER A 148 -7.98 -11.50 7.07
C SER A 148 -7.67 -12.02 5.66
N ASP A 149 -7.61 -11.14 4.67
CA ASP A 149 -7.31 -11.44 3.27
C ASP A 149 -5.81 -11.28 2.97
N LYS A 150 -5.34 -11.91 1.87
CA LYS A 150 -3.95 -11.74 1.40
C LYS A 150 -3.74 -10.31 0.90
N SER A 151 -2.92 -9.57 1.63
CA SER A 151 -2.87 -8.12 1.57
C SER A 151 -1.44 -7.63 1.44
N GLY A 152 -1.17 -6.86 0.38
CA GLY A 152 0.10 -6.16 0.23
C GLY A 152 0.32 -5.10 1.30
N THR A 153 -0.75 -4.50 1.85
CA THR A 153 -0.68 -3.63 3.04
C THR A 153 -0.13 -4.38 4.25
N SER A 154 -0.53 -5.64 4.46
CA SER A 154 -0.04 -6.49 5.55
C SER A 154 1.44 -6.84 5.36
N ASP A 155 1.83 -7.13 4.12
CA ASP A 155 3.22 -7.43 3.79
C ASP A 155 4.13 -6.23 4.07
N ASN A 156 3.79 -5.06 3.54
CA ASN A 156 4.57 -3.84 3.74
C ASN A 156 4.61 -3.39 5.21
N PHE A 157 3.49 -3.49 5.93
CA PHE A 157 3.45 -3.19 7.37
C PHE A 157 4.38 -4.13 8.15
N GLN A 158 4.35 -5.44 7.88
CA GLN A 158 5.21 -6.41 8.56
C GLN A 158 6.68 -6.27 8.17
N LYS A 159 7.01 -5.88 6.92
CA LYS A 159 8.37 -5.51 6.53
C LYS A 159 8.89 -4.31 7.33
N TYR A 160 8.04 -3.31 7.57
CA TYR A 160 8.36 -2.23 8.50
C TYR A 160 8.61 -2.76 9.91
N LEU A 161 7.75 -3.64 10.44
CA LEU A 161 7.98 -4.23 11.77
C LEU A 161 9.30 -5.00 11.83
N ASP A 162 9.58 -5.90 10.87
CA ASP A 162 10.85 -6.63 10.79
C ASP A 162 12.06 -5.68 10.75
N GLY A 163 11.99 -4.65 9.91
CA GLY A 163 13.09 -3.72 9.68
C GLY A 163 13.33 -2.72 10.82
N ALA A 164 12.26 -2.22 11.44
CA ALA A 164 12.32 -1.10 12.39
C ALA A 164 12.34 -1.54 13.86
N SER A 165 11.90 -2.77 14.18
CA SER A 165 11.65 -3.17 15.57
C SER A 165 12.88 -3.59 16.36
N ASN A 166 14.08 -3.53 15.78
CA ASN A 166 15.31 -4.09 16.37
C ASN A 166 15.13 -5.54 16.86
N GLY A 167 14.44 -6.37 16.06
CA GLY A 167 14.19 -7.78 16.35
C GLY A 167 12.98 -8.08 17.24
N ALA A 168 12.29 -7.07 17.79
CA ALA A 168 11.09 -7.30 18.60
C ALA A 168 9.91 -7.95 17.85
N TRP A 169 9.80 -7.80 16.52
CA TRP A 169 8.75 -8.44 15.73
C TRP A 169 8.94 -9.95 15.66
N GLY A 170 10.02 -10.42 15.02
CA GLY A 170 10.43 -11.82 15.04
C GLY A 170 9.46 -12.80 14.36
N LYS A 171 8.53 -12.31 13.52
CA LYS A 171 7.53 -13.14 12.82
C LYS A 171 7.75 -13.22 11.31
N GLY A 172 8.60 -12.38 10.73
CA GLY A 172 8.71 -12.25 9.29
C GLY A 172 7.53 -11.49 8.67
N ALA A 173 7.65 -11.20 7.38
CA ALA A 173 6.62 -10.53 6.60
C ALA A 173 6.01 -11.45 5.54
N SER A 174 4.71 -11.31 5.32
CA SER A 174 4.00 -11.93 4.20
C SER A 174 2.70 -11.17 3.93
N GLU A 175 2.01 -11.50 2.84
CA GLU A 175 0.66 -10.99 2.59
C GLU A 175 -0.38 -11.43 3.64
N THR A 176 -0.08 -12.48 4.41
CA THR A 176 -0.84 -12.90 5.59
C THR A 176 -0.21 -12.28 6.85
N PHE A 177 -1.06 -11.89 7.80
CA PHE A 177 -0.57 -11.36 9.07
C PHE A 177 -0.03 -12.46 10.01
N ASN A 178 1.21 -12.31 10.46
CA ASN A 178 1.96 -13.30 11.23
C ASN A 178 1.99 -13.02 12.75
N GLY A 179 1.33 -11.96 13.22
CA GLY A 179 1.39 -11.53 14.64
C GLY A 179 0.81 -12.54 15.62
N GLY A 180 -0.12 -13.38 15.19
CA GLY A 180 -0.69 -14.47 15.98
C GLY A 180 -1.71 -14.04 17.04
N VAL A 181 -2.08 -12.77 17.06
CA VAL A 181 -3.08 -12.19 17.97
C VAL A 181 -4.06 -11.30 17.21
N GLY A 182 -5.21 -11.02 17.84
CA GLY A 182 -6.20 -10.10 17.32
C GLY A 182 -7.32 -10.75 16.52
N VAL A 183 -8.11 -9.91 15.84
CA VAL A 183 -9.27 -10.31 15.05
C VAL A 183 -9.07 -9.89 13.60
N GLY A 184 -9.38 -10.79 12.67
CA GLY A 184 -9.27 -10.54 11.23
C GLY A 184 -10.50 -9.82 10.68
N ALA A 185 -10.29 -8.83 9.81
CA ALA A 185 -11.32 -8.22 8.99
C ALA A 185 -10.83 -8.03 7.55
N SER A 186 -11.74 -8.06 6.59
CA SER A 186 -11.38 -8.02 5.16
C SER A 186 -11.17 -6.59 4.66
N GLY A 187 -10.09 -6.37 3.93
CA GLY A 187 -9.80 -5.10 3.27
C GLY A 187 -9.48 -3.93 4.21
N ASN A 188 -9.06 -2.80 3.64
CA ASN A 188 -8.94 -1.55 4.40
C ASN A 188 -10.30 -1.10 4.95
N ASN A 189 -11.38 -1.20 4.17
CA ASN A 189 -12.70 -0.79 4.63
C ASN A 189 -13.19 -1.58 5.86
N GLY A 190 -13.06 -2.91 5.87
CA GLY A 190 -13.52 -3.75 6.97
C GLY A 190 -12.69 -3.58 8.24
N THR A 191 -11.36 -3.49 8.12
CA THR A 191 -10.48 -3.23 9.27
C THR A 191 -10.73 -1.84 9.87
N SER A 192 -10.88 -0.80 9.04
CA SER A 192 -11.23 0.54 9.52
C SER A 192 -12.61 0.61 10.18
N ALA A 193 -13.62 -0.08 9.63
CA ALA A 193 -14.96 -0.10 10.21
C ALA A 193 -14.98 -0.81 11.58
N LEU A 194 -14.26 -1.93 11.70
CA LEU A 194 -14.13 -2.65 12.97
C LEU A 194 -13.38 -1.81 14.01
N LEU A 195 -12.33 -1.08 13.61
CA LEU A 195 -11.59 -0.17 14.48
C LEU A 195 -12.53 0.89 15.11
N GLN A 196 -13.36 1.56 14.31
CA GLN A 196 -14.25 2.63 14.78
C GLN A 196 -15.22 2.19 15.89
N THR A 197 -15.60 0.91 15.89
CA THR A 197 -16.60 0.37 16.82
C THR A 197 -15.98 -0.37 18.01
N THR A 198 -14.67 -0.56 18.01
CA THR A 198 -13.95 -1.36 19.02
C THR A 198 -13.04 -0.45 19.86
N ASP A 199 -13.44 -0.19 21.11
CA ASP A 199 -12.58 0.53 22.06
C ASP A 199 -11.33 -0.29 22.42
N GLY A 200 -10.20 0.40 22.56
CA GLY A 200 -8.88 -0.19 22.76
C GLY A 200 -8.28 -0.81 21.50
N SER A 201 -8.87 -0.61 20.31
CA SER A 201 -8.37 -1.25 19.09
C SER A 201 -7.22 -0.49 18.40
N ILE A 202 -6.42 -1.25 17.67
CA ILE A 202 -5.32 -0.76 16.82
C ILE A 202 -5.25 -1.59 15.53
N THR A 203 -4.99 -0.93 14.39
CA THR A 203 -4.78 -1.59 13.11
C THR A 203 -3.80 -0.80 12.23
N TYR A 204 -3.60 -1.27 11.00
CA TYR A 204 -2.80 -0.64 9.95
C TYR A 204 -3.68 -0.47 8.71
N ASN A 205 -3.91 0.78 8.32
CA ASN A 205 -4.76 1.12 7.17
C ASN A 205 -3.99 1.98 6.18
N GLU A 206 -4.29 1.83 4.89
CA GLU A 206 -3.83 2.81 3.92
C GLU A 206 -4.43 4.20 4.25
N TRP A 207 -3.63 5.25 4.06
CA TRP A 207 -3.89 6.60 4.56
C TRP A 207 -5.21 7.20 4.06
N SER A 208 -5.61 6.95 2.81
CA SER A 208 -6.88 7.43 2.26
C SER A 208 -8.08 6.95 3.06
N PHE A 209 -8.05 5.71 3.57
CA PHE A 209 -9.12 5.17 4.43
C PHE A 209 -9.11 5.81 5.82
N ALA A 210 -7.92 6.05 6.37
CA ALA A 210 -7.78 6.71 7.67
C ALA A 210 -8.32 8.16 7.60
N VAL A 211 -8.00 8.89 6.54
CA VAL A 211 -8.50 10.26 6.30
C VAL A 211 -10.01 10.24 6.05
N GLY A 212 -10.48 9.42 5.10
CA GLY A 212 -11.89 9.38 4.70
C GLY A 212 -12.84 8.98 5.83
N LYS A 213 -12.37 8.15 6.79
CA LYS A 213 -13.13 7.73 7.97
C LYS A 213 -12.78 8.51 9.24
N GLN A 214 -11.92 9.54 9.15
CA GLN A 214 -11.51 10.39 10.26
C GLN A 214 -10.97 9.57 11.45
N LEU A 215 -10.16 8.56 11.16
CA LEU A 215 -9.58 7.68 12.18
C LEU A 215 -8.43 8.40 12.90
N ASN A 216 -8.26 8.13 14.19
CA ASN A 216 -7.07 8.57 14.89
C ASN A 216 -5.86 7.81 14.34
N MET A 217 -4.77 8.53 14.07
CA MET A 217 -3.54 8.00 13.51
C MET A 217 -2.40 8.25 14.50
N ALA A 218 -1.60 7.22 14.76
CA ALA A 218 -0.41 7.35 15.60
C ALA A 218 0.69 8.11 14.85
N GLN A 219 1.43 8.95 15.57
CA GLN A 219 2.67 9.53 15.07
C GLN A 219 3.82 8.57 15.34
N ILE A 220 4.79 8.52 14.42
CA ILE A 220 5.84 7.50 14.44
C ILE A 220 7.18 8.14 14.80
N ILE A 221 7.75 7.72 15.91
CA ILE A 221 9.15 8.02 16.27
C ILE A 221 10.03 7.06 15.46
N THR A 222 11.03 7.63 14.77
CA THR A 222 11.84 6.89 13.79
C THR A 222 13.30 6.80 14.22
N SER A 223 14.10 6.02 13.49
CA SER A 223 15.56 5.99 13.69
C SER A 223 16.26 7.32 13.37
N ALA A 224 15.58 8.28 12.74
CA ALA A 224 16.15 9.56 12.36
C ALA A 224 16.13 10.61 13.49
N GLY A 225 15.42 10.35 14.59
CA GLY A 225 15.34 11.29 15.70
C GLY A 225 14.20 11.01 16.68
N PRO A 226 14.16 11.73 17.81
CA PRO A 226 13.17 11.52 18.88
C PRO A 226 11.78 12.08 18.55
N ASP A 227 11.68 12.97 17.56
CA ASP A 227 10.43 13.67 17.25
C ASP A 227 9.43 12.73 16.55
N PRO A 228 8.17 12.63 17.04
CA PRO A 228 7.14 11.86 16.37
C PRO A 228 6.78 12.46 14.99
N VAL A 229 6.67 11.61 13.99
CA VAL A 229 6.38 12.00 12.60
C VAL A 229 4.96 11.61 12.23
N ALA A 230 4.15 12.60 11.85
CA ALA A 230 2.82 12.38 11.28
C ALA A 230 2.90 12.12 9.76
N ILE A 231 1.84 11.53 9.19
CA ILE A 231 1.72 11.40 7.73
C ILE A 231 1.36 12.76 7.14
N THR A 232 2.23 13.26 6.26
CA THR A 232 2.00 14.42 5.42
C THR A 232 2.69 14.19 4.07
N THR A 233 2.30 14.96 3.04
CA THR A 233 2.99 14.94 1.75
C THR A 233 4.50 15.22 1.91
N GLU A 234 4.88 16.09 2.85
CA GLU A 234 6.29 16.39 3.11
C GLU A 234 7.02 15.21 3.77
N SER A 235 6.46 14.62 4.83
CA SER A 235 7.12 13.54 5.58
C SER A 235 7.25 12.27 4.74
N VAL A 236 6.26 11.96 3.91
CA VAL A 236 6.31 10.85 2.95
C VAL A 236 7.25 11.19 1.79
N GLY A 237 7.23 12.43 1.30
CA GLY A 237 8.13 12.91 0.25
C GLY A 237 9.62 12.71 0.58
N LYS A 238 10.00 12.96 1.84
CA LYS A 238 11.37 12.69 2.34
C LYS A 238 11.73 11.20 2.29
N THR A 239 10.79 10.32 2.61
CA THR A 239 10.98 8.87 2.57
C THR A 239 11.14 8.36 1.13
N ILE A 240 10.20 8.69 0.25
CA ILE A 240 10.19 8.16 -1.13
C ILE A 240 11.31 8.73 -2.01
N ALA A 241 11.94 9.84 -1.60
CA ALA A 241 13.17 10.34 -2.23
C ALA A 241 14.33 9.33 -2.15
N GLY A 242 14.31 8.41 -1.16
CA GLY A 242 15.29 7.32 -1.03
C GLY A 242 15.00 6.09 -1.87
N ALA A 243 13.85 6.02 -2.55
CA ALA A 243 13.45 4.87 -3.37
C ALA A 243 14.42 4.66 -4.53
N LYS A 244 14.62 3.41 -4.94
CA LYS A 244 15.43 3.04 -6.10
C LYS A 244 14.71 1.99 -6.93
N ILE A 245 14.81 2.04 -8.25
CA ILE A 245 14.35 0.93 -9.11
C ILE A 245 15.41 -0.18 -9.06
N MET A 246 15.00 -1.39 -8.72
CA MET A 246 15.82 -2.61 -8.82
C MET A 246 15.42 -3.51 -9.98
N GLY A 247 14.21 -3.32 -10.53
CA GLY A 247 13.76 -4.06 -11.70
C GLY A 247 14.57 -3.74 -12.98
N GLN A 248 14.51 -4.65 -13.94
CA GLN A 248 15.26 -4.57 -15.20
C GLN A 248 14.38 -4.08 -16.35
N GLY A 249 14.96 -3.25 -17.22
CA GLY A 249 14.21 -2.69 -18.37
C GLY A 249 12.98 -1.90 -17.91
N ASN A 250 11.81 -2.37 -18.36
CA ASN A 250 10.49 -1.79 -18.08
C ASN A 250 9.79 -2.42 -16.88
N ASP A 251 10.36 -3.45 -16.25
CA ASP A 251 9.90 -3.92 -14.96
C ASP A 251 10.46 -3.00 -13.88
N LEU A 252 9.60 -2.29 -13.15
CA LEU A 252 9.96 -1.12 -12.35
C LEU A 252 9.81 -1.36 -10.85
N VAL A 253 10.06 -2.60 -10.40
CA VAL A 253 10.12 -2.96 -8.97
C VAL A 253 11.02 -2.01 -8.19
N LEU A 254 10.50 -1.50 -7.07
CA LEU A 254 11.19 -0.54 -6.21
C LEU A 254 11.83 -1.23 -4.98
N ASP A 255 13.01 -0.75 -4.60
CA ASP A 255 13.60 -0.96 -3.28
C ASP A 255 13.02 0.04 -2.29
N THR A 256 12.27 -0.48 -1.32
CA THR A 256 11.69 0.27 -0.21
C THR A 256 12.39 0.00 1.11
N SER A 257 13.47 -0.79 1.13
CA SER A 257 14.15 -1.20 2.37
C SER A 257 14.69 -0.02 3.19
N SER A 258 15.09 1.06 2.51
CA SER A 258 15.55 2.29 3.14
C SER A 258 14.46 3.03 3.94
N PHE A 259 13.18 2.73 3.70
CA PHE A 259 12.06 3.40 4.35
C PHE A 259 11.92 3.02 5.82
N TYR A 260 12.25 1.78 6.17
CA TYR A 260 11.94 1.22 7.50
C TYR A 260 12.79 1.85 8.61
N ARG A 261 14.01 2.29 8.27
CA ARG A 261 14.94 2.95 9.19
C ARG A 261 15.49 4.21 8.54
N PRO A 262 14.68 5.26 8.40
CA PRO A 262 15.12 6.47 7.75
C PRO A 262 16.23 7.14 8.57
N THR A 263 17.13 7.82 7.89
CA THR A 263 18.20 8.63 8.50
C THR A 263 17.91 10.13 8.43
N GLN A 264 16.97 10.54 7.59
CA GLN A 264 16.54 11.93 7.46
C GLN A 264 15.43 12.25 8.48
N PRO A 265 15.61 13.28 9.33
CA PRO A 265 14.57 13.70 10.27
C PRO A 265 13.26 14.11 9.59
N GLY A 266 12.13 13.73 10.21
CA GLY A 266 10.80 14.02 9.69
C GLY A 266 10.33 13.11 8.55
N SER A 267 11.05 12.04 8.24
CA SER A 267 10.61 11.02 7.26
C SER A 267 9.60 10.05 7.87
N TYR A 268 8.46 9.82 7.21
CA TYR A 268 7.46 8.83 7.64
C TYR A 268 7.82 7.43 7.11
N PRO A 269 7.99 6.39 7.96
CA PRO A 269 8.68 5.17 7.54
C PRO A 269 7.79 4.09 6.92
N ILE A 270 6.46 4.19 7.06
CA ILE A 270 5.53 3.13 6.66
C ILE A 270 4.84 3.52 5.35
N VAL A 271 5.47 3.17 4.24
CA VAL A 271 5.03 3.56 2.89
C VAL A 271 5.12 2.35 1.97
N LEU A 272 4.02 2.05 1.27
CA LEU A 272 3.99 1.06 0.20
C LEU A 272 4.04 1.75 -1.16
N ALA A 273 4.53 1.03 -2.17
CA ALA A 273 4.32 1.37 -3.58
C ALA A 273 3.26 0.42 -4.13
N THR A 274 2.28 0.95 -4.84
CA THR A 274 1.29 0.12 -5.50
C THR A 274 1.62 0.00 -6.99
N TYR A 275 1.62 -1.24 -7.46
CA TYR A 275 1.96 -1.66 -8.80
C TYR A 275 0.71 -2.04 -9.60
N GLU A 276 0.70 -1.64 -10.86
CA GLU A 276 -0.12 -2.29 -11.89
C GLU A 276 0.74 -3.34 -12.59
N ILE A 277 0.30 -4.59 -12.50
CA ILE A 277 0.96 -5.75 -13.08
C ILE A 277 0.34 -6.02 -14.44
N VAL A 278 1.10 -5.71 -15.49
CA VAL A 278 0.64 -5.73 -16.89
C VAL A 278 1.48 -6.69 -17.73
N CYS A 279 0.93 -7.21 -18.82
CA CYS A 279 1.78 -7.85 -19.83
C CYS A 279 2.59 -6.78 -20.57
N SER A 280 3.87 -7.05 -20.84
CA SER A 280 4.67 -6.25 -21.76
C SER A 280 4.09 -6.24 -23.17
N LYS A 281 3.63 -7.41 -23.62
CA LYS A 281 2.88 -7.60 -24.85
C LYS A 281 1.69 -8.52 -24.59
N TYR A 282 0.50 -8.03 -24.85
CA TYR A 282 -0.74 -8.79 -24.69
C TYR A 282 -0.95 -9.75 -25.88
N PRO A 283 -1.43 -10.98 -25.64
CA PRO A 283 -1.86 -11.89 -26.71
C PRO A 283 -2.97 -11.29 -27.58
N ASP A 284 -3.91 -10.57 -26.97
CA ASP A 284 -4.91 -9.76 -27.65
C ASP A 284 -4.45 -8.30 -27.71
N ALA A 285 -4.12 -7.83 -28.91
CA ALA A 285 -3.67 -6.46 -29.17
C ALA A 285 -4.74 -5.40 -28.81
N THR A 286 -6.02 -5.77 -28.81
CA THR A 286 -7.09 -4.85 -28.39
C THR A 286 -7.06 -4.64 -26.88
N THR A 287 -6.74 -5.67 -26.09
CA THR A 287 -6.51 -5.53 -24.65
C THR A 287 -5.24 -4.72 -24.38
N GLY A 288 -4.13 -5.03 -25.06
CA GLY A 288 -2.87 -4.27 -24.89
C GLY A 288 -3.02 -2.78 -25.20
N THR A 289 -3.78 -2.44 -26.24
CA THR A 289 -4.11 -1.05 -26.58
C THR A 289 -4.94 -0.36 -25.50
N ALA A 290 -5.95 -1.03 -24.95
CA ALA A 290 -6.80 -0.48 -23.91
C ALA A 290 -6.05 -0.34 -22.57
N VAL A 291 -5.27 -1.33 -22.15
CA VAL A 291 -4.44 -1.28 -20.94
C VAL A 291 -3.44 -0.13 -21.03
N ARG A 292 -2.74 0.02 -22.17
CA ARG A 292 -1.85 1.18 -22.38
C ARG A 292 -2.59 2.51 -22.25
N ALA A 293 -3.79 2.63 -22.84
CA ALA A 293 -4.57 3.87 -22.78
C ALA A 293 -5.03 4.19 -21.33
N PHE A 294 -5.49 3.18 -20.59
CA PHE A 294 -5.81 3.31 -19.17
C PHE A 294 -4.59 3.75 -18.36
N MET A 295 -3.45 3.06 -18.52
CA MET A 295 -2.22 3.41 -17.82
C MET A 295 -1.74 4.82 -18.14
N GLN A 296 -1.83 5.26 -19.40
CA GLN A 296 -1.51 6.65 -19.80
C GLN A 296 -2.42 7.68 -19.10
N ALA A 297 -3.70 7.36 -18.91
CA ALA A 297 -4.61 8.21 -18.14
C ALA A 297 -4.24 8.21 -16.65
N ALA A 298 -3.96 7.04 -16.06
CA ALA A 298 -3.59 6.87 -14.66
C ALA A 298 -2.32 7.63 -14.28
N ILE A 299 -1.25 7.52 -15.07
CA ILE A 299 0.05 8.20 -14.82
C ILE A 299 0.09 9.66 -15.30
N GLY A 300 -0.97 10.10 -15.99
CA GLY A 300 -1.13 11.46 -16.50
C GLY A 300 -2.20 12.21 -15.71
N PRO A 301 -3.37 12.53 -16.29
CA PRO A 301 -4.44 13.26 -15.60
C PRO A 301 -4.92 12.59 -14.30
N GLY A 302 -4.82 11.27 -14.18
CA GLY A 302 -5.16 10.52 -12.96
C GLY A 302 -4.27 10.84 -11.76
N GLN A 303 -3.11 11.47 -11.97
CA GLN A 303 -2.24 11.92 -10.88
C GLN A 303 -2.68 13.26 -10.27
N GLU A 304 -3.58 13.99 -10.92
CA GLU A 304 -4.05 15.29 -10.44
C GLU A 304 -4.89 15.14 -9.17
N GLY A 305 -4.45 15.78 -8.09
CA GLY A 305 -5.18 15.86 -6.81
C GLY A 305 -5.11 14.60 -5.93
N LEU A 306 -4.31 13.58 -6.29
CA LEU A 306 -4.20 12.34 -5.52
C LEU A 306 -3.78 12.55 -4.05
N ASP A 307 -2.97 13.57 -3.79
CA ASP A 307 -2.51 13.93 -2.45
C ASP A 307 -3.65 14.35 -1.53
N GLN A 308 -4.71 14.94 -2.08
CA GLN A 308 -5.94 15.27 -1.35
C GLN A 308 -6.72 14.02 -0.94
N TYR A 309 -6.50 12.91 -1.64
CA TYR A 309 -7.14 11.62 -1.41
C TYR A 309 -6.20 10.61 -0.73
N GLY A 310 -5.09 11.06 -0.14
CA GLY A 310 -4.20 10.20 0.66
C GLY A 310 -3.20 9.36 -0.13
N SER A 311 -3.04 9.61 -1.44
CA SER A 311 -2.02 8.95 -2.26
C SER A 311 -0.93 9.95 -2.67
N ILE A 312 0.33 9.51 -2.64
CA ILE A 312 1.46 10.36 -3.00
C ILE A 312 1.92 10.03 -4.43
N PRO A 313 1.93 11.01 -5.35
CA PRO A 313 2.45 10.81 -6.69
C PRO A 313 3.91 10.37 -6.68
N LEU A 314 4.31 9.62 -7.70
CA LEU A 314 5.70 9.22 -7.87
C LEU A 314 6.62 10.45 -8.01
N PRO A 315 7.85 10.40 -7.46
CA PRO A 315 8.83 11.45 -7.70
C PRO A 315 9.12 11.59 -9.19
N LYS A 316 9.41 12.82 -9.64
CA LYS A 316 9.66 13.13 -11.07
C LYS A 316 10.70 12.22 -11.73
N SER A 317 11.70 11.76 -10.96
CA SER A 317 12.73 10.83 -11.42
C SER A 317 12.17 9.48 -11.90
N PHE A 318 11.04 9.02 -11.35
CA PHE A 318 10.39 7.76 -11.75
C PHE A 318 9.40 7.96 -12.89
N GLN A 319 8.72 9.12 -12.93
CA GLN A 319 7.66 9.40 -13.90
C GLN A 319 8.11 9.22 -15.35
N ALA A 320 9.32 9.66 -15.70
CA ALA A 320 9.85 9.51 -17.06
C ALA A 320 10.06 8.03 -17.44
N LYS A 321 10.60 7.21 -16.52
CA LYS A 321 10.82 5.79 -16.76
C LYS A 321 9.51 5.01 -16.81
N LEU A 322 8.56 5.35 -15.94
CA LEU A 322 7.22 4.78 -15.95
C LEU A 322 6.48 5.11 -17.25
N ALA A 323 6.52 6.37 -17.70
CA ALA A 323 5.91 6.77 -18.96
C ALA A 323 6.50 6.00 -20.15
N ALA A 324 7.82 5.77 -20.17
CA ALA A 324 8.46 4.95 -21.19
C ALA A 324 7.98 3.49 -21.15
N ALA A 325 7.90 2.89 -19.96
CA ALA A 325 7.41 1.52 -19.79
C ALA A 325 5.94 1.38 -20.21
N VAL A 326 5.07 2.30 -19.78
CA VAL A 326 3.65 2.35 -20.17
C VAL A 326 3.49 2.47 -21.68
N ASN A 327 4.26 3.34 -22.33
CA ASN A 327 4.22 3.50 -23.78
C ASN A 327 4.71 2.26 -24.55
N ALA A 328 5.49 1.39 -23.91
CA ALA A 328 5.99 0.15 -24.50
C ALA A 328 5.02 -1.02 -24.41
N ILE A 329 3.92 -0.90 -23.65
CA ILE A 329 2.85 -1.91 -23.59
C ILE A 329 2.24 -2.05 -25.00
N SER A 330 2.12 -3.28 -25.50
CA SER A 330 1.56 -3.56 -26.85
C SER A 330 0.54 -4.68 -26.87
#